data_AF-A0A1H0YZ20-F1
#
_entry.id   AF-A0A1H0YZ20-F1
#
_cell.length_a   1.000
_cell.length_b   1.000
_cell.length_c   1.000
_cell.angle_alpha   90.00
_cell.angle_beta   90.00
_cell.angle_gamma   90.00
#
_symmetry.space_group_name_H-M   'P 1'
#
loop_
_entity.id
_entity.type
_entity.pdbx_description
1 polymer ?
#
loop_
_entity_poly.entity_id
_entity_poly.type
_entity_poly.pdbx_seq_one_letter_code
_entity_poly.pdbx_strand_id
1 'polypeptide(L)'
;MFPDNDIAARGQELERWLLTEFGPVLSGLPLSKLLGHPSPGAFRQAVRRHGAPVALFQQGGRKGWCAATKEVAFWIARTEAAAQALSTQTPPEKTP
;
A
#
# COMPACT_ATOMS: atom_id res chain seq x y z
N MET A 1 -18.22 -16.39 -7.63
CA MET A 1 -17.33 -15.48 -8.38
C MET A 1 -16.40 -14.86 -7.35
N PHE A 2 -15.09 -15.02 -7.52
CA PHE A 2 -14.10 -14.83 -6.45
C PHE A 2 -13.80 -13.34 -6.18
N PRO A 3 -13.59 -12.94 -4.91
CA PRO A 3 -13.24 -11.56 -4.53
C PRO A 3 -11.89 -11.07 -5.11
N ASP A 4 -11.07 -11.98 -5.65
CA ASP A 4 -9.78 -11.66 -6.28
C ASP A 4 -9.93 -10.74 -7.51
N ASN A 5 -11.07 -10.79 -8.20
CA ASN A 5 -11.30 -9.94 -9.37
C ASN A 5 -11.44 -8.46 -8.99
N ASP A 6 -12.00 -8.17 -7.81
CA ASP A 6 -12.18 -6.80 -7.33
C ASP A 6 -10.85 -6.19 -6.89
N ILE A 7 -9.98 -6.97 -6.25
CA ILE A 7 -8.63 -6.53 -5.86
C ILE A 7 -7.79 -6.23 -7.10
N ALA A 8 -7.84 -7.09 -8.13
CA ALA A 8 -7.07 -6.89 -9.35
C ALA A 8 -7.53 -5.65 -10.13
N ALA A 9 -8.85 -5.47 -10.30
CA ALA A 9 -9.40 -4.28 -10.96
C ALA A 9 -9.05 -3.00 -10.20
N ARG A 10 -9.18 -3.01 -8.87
CA ARG A 10 -8.83 -1.89 -8.00
C ARG A 10 -7.33 -1.58 -8.05
N GLY A 11 -6.49 -2.60 -8.02
CA GLY A 11 -5.04 -2.48 -8.15
C GLY A 11 -4.63 -1.81 -9.46
N GLN A 12 -5.25 -2.20 -10.58
CA GLN A 12 -4.97 -1.60 -11.90
C GLN A 12 -5.48 -0.15 -12.02
N GLU A 13 -6.60 0.18 -11.38
CA GLU A 13 -7.08 1.56 -11.30
C GLU A 13 -6.08 2.45 -10.55
N LEU A 14 -5.67 2.02 -9.36
CA LEU A 14 -4.68 2.72 -8.54
C LEU A 14 -3.32 2.81 -9.24
N GLU A 15 -2.89 1.73 -9.92
CA GLU A 15 -1.65 1.71 -10.68
C GLU A 15 -1.66 2.78 -11.78
N ARG A 16 -2.73 2.89 -12.58
CA ARG A 16 -2.85 3.92 -13.62
C ARG A 16 -2.79 5.34 -13.04
N TRP A 17 -3.47 5.57 -11.92
CA TRP A 17 -3.46 6.88 -11.25
C TRP A 17 -2.06 7.21 -10.71
N LEU A 18 -1.45 6.30 -9.97
CA LEU A 18 -0.12 6.49 -9.39
C LEU A 18 0.99 6.60 -10.45
N LEU A 19 0.88 5.86 -11.57
CA LEU A 19 1.81 5.96 -12.68
C LEU A 19 1.72 7.33 -13.35
N THR A 20 0.52 7.86 -13.50
CA THR A 20 0.31 9.21 -14.08
C THR A 20 0.89 10.29 -13.18
N GLU A 21 0.68 10.20 -11.87
CA GLU A 21 1.08 11.24 -10.91
C GLU A 21 2.57 11.17 -10.53
N PHE A 22 3.08 9.97 -10.28
CA PHE A 22 4.41 9.77 -9.68
C PHE A 22 5.40 9.01 -10.57
N GLY A 23 4.93 8.45 -11.69
CA GLY A 23 5.74 7.62 -12.58
C GLY A 23 5.90 6.17 -12.09
N PRO A 24 6.82 5.39 -12.69
CA PRO A 24 6.97 3.95 -12.45
C PRO A 24 7.57 3.59 -11.08
N VAL A 25 8.20 4.55 -10.41
CA VAL A 25 8.91 4.34 -9.15
C VAL A 25 8.49 5.40 -8.13
N LEU A 26 7.94 4.94 -7.01
CA LEU A 26 7.65 5.77 -5.85
C LEU A 26 8.88 5.87 -4.95
N SER A 27 9.16 7.07 -4.46
CA SER A 27 10.24 7.31 -3.51
C SER A 27 9.92 8.49 -2.59
N GLY A 28 10.71 8.67 -1.54
CA GLY A 28 10.63 9.86 -0.69
C GLY A 28 9.28 10.04 0.02
N LEU A 29 8.73 11.26 -0.03
CA LEU A 29 7.50 11.62 0.68
C LEU A 29 6.25 10.93 0.10
N PRO A 30 6.01 10.86 -1.22
CA PRO A 30 4.89 10.11 -1.80
C PRO A 30 4.85 8.66 -1.32
N LEU A 31 5.98 7.94 -1.39
CA LEU A 31 6.06 6.56 -0.91
C LEU A 31 5.71 6.45 0.58
N SER A 32 6.26 7.35 1.39
CA SER A 32 6.03 7.34 2.84
C SER A 32 4.55 7.58 3.17
N LYS A 33 3.92 8.54 2.51
CA LYS A 33 2.50 8.89 2.72
C LYS A 33 1.57 7.76 2.27
N LEU A 34 1.81 7.19 1.08
CA LEU A 34 0.99 6.09 0.55
C LEU A 34 1.05 4.85 1.44
N LEU A 35 2.19 4.59 2.09
CA LEU A 35 2.34 3.51 3.06
C LEU A 35 1.85 3.86 4.47
N GLY A 36 1.19 5.02 4.66
CA GLY A 36 0.59 5.40 5.93
C GLY A 36 1.54 6.07 6.93
N HIS A 37 2.71 6.54 6.49
CA HIS A 37 3.66 7.23 7.35
C HIS A 37 3.64 8.75 7.17
N PRO A 38 3.65 9.53 8.26
CA PRO A 38 3.54 10.98 8.20
C PRO A 38 4.81 11.65 7.64
N SER A 39 5.96 10.97 7.69
CA SER A 39 7.22 11.50 7.18
C SER A 39 8.16 10.40 6.67
N PRO A 40 9.12 10.74 5.79
CA PRO A 40 10.18 9.82 5.36
C PRO A 40 11.06 9.32 6.50
N GLY A 41 11.22 10.11 7.58
CA GLY A 41 11.96 9.68 8.77
C GLY A 41 11.25 8.55 9.51
N ALA A 42 9.95 8.71 9.76
CA ALA A 42 9.12 7.70 10.40
C ALA A 42 9.06 6.42 9.55
N PHE A 43 8.90 6.56 8.24
CA PHE A 43 8.95 5.42 7.31
C PHE A 43 10.27 4.67 7.40
N ARG A 44 11.42 5.36 7.31
CA ARG A 44 12.73 4.72 7.44
C ARG A 44 12.88 3.97 8.77
N GLN A 45 12.39 4.54 9.87
CA GLN A 45 12.46 3.91 11.17
C GLN A 45 11.57 2.66 11.25
N ALA A 46 10.35 2.71 10.71
CA ALA A 46 9.44 1.58 10.64
C ALA A 46 10.04 0.44 9.79
N VAL A 47 10.53 0.74 8.60
CA VAL A 47 11.17 -0.24 7.70
C VAL A 47 12.35 -0.94 8.38
N ARG A 48 13.19 -0.18 9.11
CA ARG A 48 14.35 -0.76 9.82
C ARG A 48 13.95 -1.66 10.99
N ARG A 49 12.79 -1.45 11.61
CA ARG A 49 12.35 -2.19 12.80
C ARG A 49 11.44 -3.37 12.49
N HIS A 50 10.59 -3.22 11.47
CA HIS A 50 9.47 -4.13 11.21
C HIS A 50 9.45 -4.64 9.77
N GLY A 51 10.37 -4.18 8.93
CA GLY A 51 10.32 -4.42 7.49
C GLY A 51 9.28 -3.53 6.81
N ALA A 52 9.14 -3.73 5.50
CA ALA A 52 8.19 -3.00 4.68
C ALA A 52 7.10 -3.95 4.14
N PRO A 53 5.86 -3.48 3.98
CA PRO A 53 4.79 -4.31 3.45
C PRO A 53 4.89 -4.55 1.93
N VAL A 54 5.80 -3.84 1.25
CA VAL A 54 6.07 -3.92 -0.19
C VAL A 54 7.56 -4.11 -0.43
N ALA A 55 7.92 -4.65 -1.59
CA ALA A 55 9.31 -4.78 -1.99
C ALA A 55 9.95 -3.38 -2.13
N LEU A 56 10.94 -3.12 -1.28
CA LEU A 56 11.74 -1.89 -1.33
C LEU A 56 13.09 -2.16 -1.97
N PHE A 57 13.56 -1.21 -2.75
CA PHE A 57 14.91 -1.21 -3.31
C PHE A 57 15.56 0.15 -3.14
N GLN A 58 16.88 0.18 -3.26
CA GLN A 58 17.66 1.41 -3.30
C GLN A 58 18.25 1.57 -4.69
N GLN A 59 18.07 2.75 -5.28
CA GLN A 59 18.74 3.09 -6.52
C GLN A 59 20.16 3.55 -6.17
N GLY A 60 21.17 2.90 -6.75
CA GLY A 60 22.58 3.17 -6.46
C GLY A 60 22.91 4.66 -6.51
N GLY A 61 23.57 5.17 -5.47
CA GLY A 61 23.96 6.59 -5.35
C GLY A 61 22.89 7.53 -4.80
N ARG A 62 21.65 7.08 -4.58
CA ARG A 62 20.58 7.91 -3.97
C ARG A 62 20.28 7.46 -2.55
N LYS A 63 20.18 8.41 -1.62
CA LYS A 63 19.73 8.15 -0.25
C LYS A 63 18.20 8.04 -0.24
N GLY A 64 17.69 6.85 0.05
CA GLY A 64 16.25 6.63 0.23
C GLY A 64 15.78 5.28 -0.28
N TRP A 65 14.63 4.86 0.22
CA TRP A 65 13.93 3.69 -0.29
C TRP A 65 13.04 4.08 -1.47
N CYS A 66 12.97 3.18 -2.43
CA CYS A 66 12.10 3.23 -3.58
C CYS A 66 11.23 1.97 -3.62
N ALA A 67 10.06 2.07 -4.22
CA ALA A 67 9.18 0.93 -4.50
C ALA A 67 8.61 1.06 -5.92
N ALA A 68 8.30 -0.07 -6.54
CA ALA A 68 7.59 -0.06 -7.81
C ALA A 68 6.16 0.42 -7.58
N THR A 69 5.68 1.32 -8.43
CA THR A 69 4.34 1.89 -8.32
C THR A 69 3.25 0.82 -8.34
N LYS A 70 3.40 -0.17 -9.22
CA LYS A 70 2.53 -1.36 -9.29
C LYS A 70 2.41 -2.08 -7.94
N GLU A 71 3.53 -2.37 -7.29
CA GLU A 71 3.54 -3.11 -6.03
C GLU A 71 2.80 -2.36 -4.93
N VAL A 72 2.99 -1.03 -4.86
CA VAL A 72 2.27 -0.19 -3.90
C VAL A 72 0.77 -0.16 -4.21
N ALA A 73 0.38 -0.03 -5.48
CA ALA A 73 -1.03 -0.01 -5.90
C ALA A 73 -1.77 -1.29 -5.48
N PHE A 74 -1.18 -2.46 -5.78
CA PHE A 74 -1.76 -3.75 -5.41
C PHE A 74 -1.78 -3.98 -3.90
N TRP A 75 -0.77 -3.49 -3.17
CA TRP A 75 -0.79 -3.55 -1.72
C TRP A 75 -1.94 -2.72 -1.12
N ILE A 76 -2.18 -1.50 -1.63
CA ILE A 76 -3.32 -0.68 -1.21
C ILE A 76 -4.64 -1.41 -1.46
N ALA A 77 -4.84 -1.93 -2.68
CA ALA A 77 -6.06 -2.65 -3.04
C ALA A 77 -6.33 -3.86 -2.12
N ARG A 78 -5.28 -4.64 -1.79
CA ARG A 78 -5.38 -5.77 -0.86
C ARG A 78 -5.72 -5.31 0.56
N THR A 79 -5.17 -4.19 1.01
CA THR A 79 -5.42 -3.64 2.34
C THR A 79 -6.85 -3.09 2.45
N GLU A 80 -7.34 -2.39 1.42
CA GLU A 80 -8.73 -1.93 1.32
C GLU A 80 -9.72 -3.10 1.39
N ALA A 81 -9.47 -4.17 0.61
CA ALA A 81 -10.32 -5.35 0.61
C ALA A 81 -10.33 -6.08 1.97
N ALA A 82 -9.16 -6.21 2.61
CA ALA A 82 -9.06 -6.79 3.95
C ALA A 82 -9.81 -5.97 5.01
N ALA A 83 -9.74 -4.64 4.92
CA ALA A 83 -10.47 -3.74 5.83
C ALA A 83 -12.00 -3.86 5.65
N GLN A 84 -12.48 -3.99 4.40
CA GLN A 84 -13.90 -4.20 4.10
C GLN A 84 -14.41 -5.55 4.62
N ALA A 85 -13.61 -6.62 4.49
CA ALA A 85 -13.98 -7.93 5.01
C ALA A 85 -14.14 -7.93 6.55
N LEU A 86 -13.32 -7.13 7.25
CA LEU A 86 -13.40 -6.98 8.71
C LEU A 86 -14.65 -6.20 9.14
N SER A 87 -15.07 -5.17 8.40
CA SER A 87 -16.27 -4.38 8.74
C SER A 87 -17.58 -5.12 8.45
N THR A 88 -17.59 -6.10 7.54
CA THR A 88 -18.77 -6.96 7.30
C THR A 88 -19.05 -8.00 8.38
N GLN A 89 -18.15 -8.18 9.35
CA GLN A 89 -18.35 -9.07 10.51
C GLN A 89 -18.83 -8.26 11.72
N THR A 90 -20.09 -7.83 11.71
CA THR A 90 -20.78 -7.38 12.94
C THR A 90 -21.54 -8.58 13.55
N PRO A 91 -21.41 -8.87 14.87
CA PRO A 91 -22.01 -10.06 15.50
C PRO A 91 -23.55 -10.00 15.56
N PRO A 92 -24.24 -11.17 15.60
CA PRO A 92 -25.68 -11.20 15.87
C PRO A 92 -25.96 -10.73 17.30
N GLU A 93 -26.87 -9.75 17.37
CA GLU A 93 -27.77 -9.40 18.46
C GLU A 93 -27.73 -10.35 19.68
N LYS A 94 -27.11 -9.88 20.78
CA LYS A 94 -27.36 -10.45 22.11
C LYS A 94 -28.55 -9.70 22.72
N THR A 95 -29.72 -10.32 22.65
CA THR A 95 -30.86 -10.08 23.55
C THR A 95 -31.12 -11.39 24.28
N PRO A 96 -31.08 -11.37 25.62
CA PRO A 96 -32.34 -11.61 26.34
C PRO A 96 -32.66 -10.52 27.36
#